data_AF-A0A090WZ47-F1
#
_entry.id   AF-A0A090WZ47-F1
#
_cell.length_a   1.000
_cell.length_b   1.000
_cell.length_c   1.000
_cell.angle_alpha   90.00
_cell.angle_beta   90.00
_cell.angle_gamma   90.00
#
_symmetry.space_group_name_H-M   'P 1'
#
loop_
_entity.id
_entity.type
_entity.pdbx_description
1 polymer ?
#
loop_
_entity_poly.entity_id
_entity_poly.type
_entity_poly.pdbx_seq_one_letter_code
_entity_poly.pdbx_strand_id
1 'polypeptide(L)' 'MYEDDDGGFWIDTNANYYGELDYFLSYKGEKETPMKWLYLDFKTLMLACETVGLKCDLILEGEHYDYLACLRQK' A
#
# COMPACT_ATOMS: atom_id res chain seq x y z
N MET A 1 5.53 -3.69 12.71
CA MET A 1 6.83 -3.13 12.28
C MET A 1 7.57 -2.79 13.56
N TYR A 2 8.58 -3.59 13.91
CA TYR A 2 9.51 -3.26 14.98
C TYR A 2 10.85 -2.98 14.29
N GLU A 3 11.37 -1.78 14.47
CA GLU A 3 12.76 -1.48 14.13
C GLU A 3 13.63 -2.13 15.19
N ASP A 4 14.54 -3.02 14.78
CA ASP A 4 15.71 -3.32 15.59
C ASP A 4 16.72 -2.18 15.47
N ASP A 5 17.54 -1.99 16.51
CA ASP A 5 18.55 -0.93 16.65
C ASP A 5 19.58 -0.83 15.49
N ASP A 6 19.59 -1.78 14.55
CA ASP A 6 20.45 -1.83 13.37
C ASP A 6 19.72 -1.43 12.05
N GLY A 7 18.47 -0.97 12.11
CA GLY A 7 17.70 -0.55 10.92
C GLY A 7 17.24 -1.70 10.02
N GLY A 8 17.28 -2.94 10.54
CA GLY A 8 16.76 -4.12 9.87
C GLY A 8 15.24 -4.24 10.03
N PHE A 9 14.51 -4.25 8.93
CA PHE A 9 13.07 -4.53 8.94
C PHE A 9 12.83 -6.04 9.03
N TRP A 10 12.19 -6.49 10.12
CA TRP A 10 11.60 -7.83 10.17
C TRP A 10 10.34 -7.88 9.31
N ILE A 11 10.52 -8.28 8.05
CA ILE A 11 9.43 -8.63 7.14
C ILE A 11 9.22 -10.14 7.27
N ASP A 12 8.02 -10.54 7.70
CA ASP A 12 7.61 -11.94 7.61
C ASP A 12 7.48 -12.30 6.13
N THR A 13 8.44 -13.07 5.61
CA THR A 13 8.48 -13.50 4.21
C THR A 13 7.43 -14.56 3.87
N ASN A 14 6.71 -15.10 4.87
CA ASN A 14 5.56 -15.99 4.66
C ASN A 14 4.21 -15.26 4.70
N ALA A 15 4.19 -13.98 5.07
CA ALA A 15 2.97 -13.17 5.05
C ALA A 15 2.68 -12.60 3.65
N ASN A 16 1.41 -12.27 3.39
CA ASN A 16 1.04 -11.49 2.20
C ASN A 16 1.79 -10.14 2.16
N TYR A 17 1.77 -9.47 1.00
CA TYR A 17 2.39 -8.15 0.82
C TYR A 17 2.02 -7.23 1.99
N TYR A 18 3.03 -6.66 2.66
CA TYR A 18 2.87 -5.94 3.94
C TYR A 18 1.93 -4.73 3.88
N GLY A 19 1.62 -4.25 2.67
CA GLY A 19 0.64 -3.20 2.45
C GLY A 19 -0.81 -3.66 2.42
N GLU A 20 -1.08 -4.97 2.36
CA GLU A 20 -2.41 -5.55 2.49
C GLU A 20 -2.82 -5.65 3.96
N LEU A 21 -3.87 -4.92 4.33
CA LEU A 21 -4.34 -4.83 5.71
C LEU A 21 -5.83 -5.16 5.81
N ASP A 22 -6.22 -5.80 6.91
CA ASP A 22 -7.63 -5.98 7.29
C ASP A 22 -8.04 -4.90 8.29
N TYR A 23 -8.96 -4.02 7.89
CA TYR A 23 -9.50 -2.95 8.72
C TYR A 23 -10.81 -3.39 9.38
N PHE A 24 -10.88 -3.15 10.69
CA PHE A 24 -12.06 -3.41 11.51
C PHE A 24 -12.53 -2.10 12.11
N LEU A 25 -13.73 -1.66 11.74
CA LEU A 25 -14.32 -0.42 12.25
C LEU A 25 -15.49 -0.73 13.18
N SER A 26 -15.54 -0.04 14.31
CA SER A 26 -16.69 -0.08 15.22
C SER A 26 -16.97 1.30 15.80
N TYR A 27 -18.23 1.70 15.84
CA TYR A 27 -18.66 2.97 16.41
C TYR A 27 -20.03 2.85 17.06
N LYS A 28 -20.18 3.37 18.28
CA LYS A 28 -21.44 3.34 19.08
C LYS A 28 -22.08 1.94 19.22
N GLY A 29 -21.25 0.90 19.33
CA GLY A 29 -21.71 -0.47 19.49
C GLY A 29 -22.01 -1.20 18.17
N GLU A 30 -22.06 -0.48 17.06
CA GLU A 30 -22.15 -1.07 15.72
C GLU A 30 -20.77 -1.43 15.21
N LYS A 31 -20.64 -2.61 14.60
CA LYS A 31 -19.43 -3.08 13.94
C LYS A 31 -19.69 -3.16 12.45
N GLU A 32 -18.82 -2.54 11.68
CA GLU A 32 -18.83 -2.68 10.23
C GLU A 32 -18.26 -4.02 9.80
N THR A 33 -18.59 -4.42 8.58
CA THR A 33 -17.95 -5.59 7.97
C THR A 33 -16.45 -5.29 7.78
N PRO A 34 -15.54 -6.21 8.16
CA PRO A 34 -14.11 -6.02 7.93
C PRO A 34 -13.82 -5.75 6.45
N MET A 35 -12.92 -4.79 6.18
CA MET A 35 -12.57 -4.39 4.82
C MET A 35 -11.08 -4.58 4.56
N LYS A 36 -10.75 -5.00 3.34
CA LYS A 36 -9.36 -5.04 2.88
C LYS A 36 -8.94 -3.64 2.44
N TRP A 37 -7.80 -3.19 2.95
CA TRP A 37 -7.17 -1.93 2.58
C TRP A 37 -5.78 -2.21 2.03
N LEU A 38 -5.37 -1.46 1.00
CA LEU A 38 -4.07 -1.64 0.35
C LEU A 38 -3.29 -0.33 0.39
N TYR A 39 -2.16 -0.33 1.08
CA TYR A 39 -1.09 0.63 0.87
C TYR A 39 -0.10 0.02 -0.11
N LEU A 40 0.38 0.78 -1.08
CA LEU A 40 1.23 0.25 -2.15
C LEU A 40 2.28 1.27 -2.51
N ASP A 41 3.55 0.87 -2.57
CA ASP A 41 4.62 1.74 -3.03
C ASP A 41 4.50 2.03 -4.55
N PHE A 42 5.06 3.16 -4.98
CA PHE A 42 4.93 3.60 -6.37
C PHE A 42 5.52 2.60 -7.38
N LYS A 43 6.62 1.91 -7.05
CA LYS A 43 7.27 0.96 -7.98
C LYS A 43 6.37 -0.25 -8.23
N THR A 44 5.80 -0.80 -7.17
CA THR A 44 4.85 -1.92 -7.28
C THR A 44 3.59 -1.50 -8.06
N LEU A 45 3.07 -0.29 -7.81
CA LEU A 45 1.94 0.25 -8.58
C LEU A 45 2.26 0.40 -10.07
N MET A 46 3.44 0.93 -10.40
CA MET A 46 3.88 1.13 -11.79
C MET A 46 4.01 -0.21 -12.52
N LEU A 47 4.62 -1.22 -11.89
CA LEU A 47 4.74 -2.57 -12.46
C LEU A 47 3.36 -3.18 -12.71
N ALA A 48 2.44 -3.08 -11.73
CA ALA A 48 1.08 -3.56 -11.89
C ALA A 48 0.38 -2.87 -13.08
N CYS A 49 0.52 -1.55 -13.23
CA CYS A 49 -0.04 -0.81 -14.36
C CYS A 49 0.53 -1.28 -15.71
N GLU A 50 1.84 -1.53 -15.79
CA GLU A 50 2.48 -2.00 -17.01
C GLU A 50 1.93 -3.36 -17.47
N THR A 51 1.71 -4.28 -16.54
CA THR A 51 1.18 -5.63 -16.85
C THR A 51 -0.23 -5.60 -17.43
N VAL A 52 -1.02 -4.55 -17.14
CA VAL A 52 -2.38 -4.36 -17.67
C VAL A 52 -2.45 -3.31 -18.78
N GLY A 53 -1.30 -2.85 -19.30
CA GLY A 53 -1.25 -1.89 -20.41
C GLY A 53 -1.62 -0.44 -20.04
N LEU A 54 -1.61 -0.09 -18.76
CA LEU A 54 -1.79 1.29 -18.30
C LEU A 54 -0.43 2.01 -18.21
N LYS A 55 -0.47 3.33 -18.34
CA LYS A 55 0.64 4.22 -18.03
C LYS A 55 0.47 4.77 -16.62
N CYS A 56 1.50 4.67 -15.79
CA CYS A 56 1.54 5.22 -14.45
C CYS A 56 2.59 6.33 -14.39
N ASP A 57 2.17 7.57 -14.15
CA ASP A 57 3.05 8.73 -14.01
C ASP A 57 3.04 9.21 -12.54
N LEU A 58 4.22 9.40 -11.95
CA LEU A 58 4.37 10.04 -10.65
C LEU A 58 4.14 11.55 -10.78
N ILE A 59 3.21 12.09 -9.99
CA ILE A 59 2.84 13.51 -10.02
C ILE A 59 3.50 14.28 -8.88
N LEU A 60 3.51 13.69 -7.68
CA LEU A 60 4.08 14.32 -6.50
C LEU A 60 4.58 13.24 -5.53
N GLU A 61 5.72 13.50 -4.88
CA GLU A 61 6.18 12.78 -3.71
C GLU A 61 5.92 13.62 -2.47
N GLY A 62 5.36 13.01 -1.43
CA GLY A 62 5.16 13.62 -0.12
C GLY A 62 6.35 13.40 0.81
N GLU A 63 6.30 14.02 1.98
CA GLU A 63 7.37 13.94 2.99
C GLU A 63 7.30 12.67 3.85
N HIS A 64 6.20 11.92 3.79
CA HIS A 64 5.91 10.80 4.69
C HIS A 64 5.65 9.49 3.94
N TYR A 65 6.52 9.16 2.98
CA TYR A 65 6.44 7.96 2.13
C TYR A 65 5.13 7.84 1.34
N ASP A 66 4.40 8.94 1.20
CA ASP A 66 3.19 9.09 0.42
C ASP A 66 3.51 9.66 -0.97
N TYR A 67 2.62 9.40 -1.93
CA TYR A 67 2.77 9.89 -3.29
C TYR A 67 1.41 10.06 -3.96
N LEU A 68 1.40 10.88 -5.01
CA LEU A 68 0.29 11.03 -5.93
C LEU A 68 0.70 10.50 -7.31
N ALA A 69 -0.03 9.52 -7.82
CA ALA A 69 0.16 8.96 -9.15
C ALA A 69 -1.04 9.23 -10.06
N CYS A 70 -0.78 9.36 -11.36
CA CYS A 70 -1.80 9.47 -12.40
C CYS A 70 -1.75 8.24 -13.29
N LEU A 71 -2.88 7.53 -13.37
CA LEU A 71 -3.04 6.34 -14.21
C LEU A 71 -3.83 6.71 -15.48
N ARG A 72 -3.32 6.34 -16.65
CA ARG A 72 -3.93 6.62 -17.95
C ARG A 72 -3.86 5.40 -18.86
N GLN A 73 -4.81 5.27 -19.79
CA GLN A 73 -4.69 4.29 -20.87
C GLN A 73 -3.50 4.66 -21.76
N LYS A 74 -2.76 3.65 -22.22
CA LYS A 74 -1.74 3.82 -23.25
C LYS A 74 -2.37 4.05 -24.62
#